data_AF-A0A4R0NCL9-F1
#
_entry.id   AF-A0A4R0NCL9-F1
#
_cell.length_a   1.000
_cell.length_b   1.000
_cell.length_c   1.000
_cell.angle_alpha   90.00
_cell.angle_beta   90.00
_cell.angle_gamma   90.00
#
_symmetry.space_group_name_H-M   'P 1'
#
loop_
_entity.id
_entity.type
_entity.pdbx_description
1 polymer ?
#
loop_
_entity_poly.entity_id
_entity_poly.type
_entity_poly.pdbx_seq_one_letter_code
_entity_poly.pdbx_strand_id
1 'polypeptide(L)'
;MKSYIIYRRQVQLLVVLTLFFACFTACKKEETNTSSAAPVIRNLRAIAPAPNDSTLTKVSPGQLVVLQGDNFLGVKAVYFNGVIASFNAALVGKQNLVVTVPEPDFANPVAGQENQVRIITNAGETTFTIPLVPPPPVITGVDYEYKAPGQVLTIYGQYLYLITKVAFAGGDGTNVQSNQTGTAMQVTIPASATSGHIVVTTQGGSSSYVSYNDRTNGIFSNFDAINPFQYWSASQTNDASLFPGAIGNYVQMKFDNVGINDQAWYNGGRSINMNDGQWIPQASLSDPTDSWAVKFDIFVKEPWKTGALLIRTDSYDYMARYEPWKTAVGNSFTTTGWITVTLPMSSFKKAAAGFQGTGESIANLSTLLGTSGRKAMSFMFYNDSSTPIAKFDAAVDNIRIVKIK
;
A
#
# COMPACT_ATOMS: atom_id res chain seq x y z
N MET A 1 35.62 72.91 55.66
CA MET A 1 34.98 72.52 54.38
C MET A 1 35.65 71.35 53.65
N LYS A 2 36.97 71.13 53.75
CA LYS A 2 37.68 70.01 53.08
C LYS A 2 37.34 68.60 53.62
N SER A 3 37.11 68.43 54.93
CA SER A 3 36.86 67.09 55.52
C SER A 3 35.48 66.50 55.20
N TYR A 4 34.47 67.33 54.92
CA TYR A 4 33.11 66.86 54.62
C TYR A 4 32.99 66.30 53.18
N ILE A 5 33.81 66.81 52.25
CA ILE A 5 33.86 66.34 50.86
C ILE A 5 34.53 64.96 50.75
N ILE A 6 35.54 64.69 51.59
CA ILE A 6 36.25 63.41 51.62
C ILE A 6 35.34 62.30 52.16
N TYR A 7 34.60 62.56 53.23
CA TYR A 7 33.67 61.58 53.80
C TYR A 7 32.52 61.22 52.85
N ARG A 8 31.97 62.22 52.14
CA ARG A 8 30.89 62.01 51.15
C ARG A 8 31.37 61.20 49.93
N ARG A 9 32.62 61.40 49.48
CA ARG A 9 33.25 60.60 48.42
C ARG A 9 33.56 59.17 48.85
N GLN A 10 33.99 58.94 50.10
CA GLN A 10 34.26 57.58 50.59
C GLN A 10 32.97 56.77 50.81
N VAL A 11 31.89 57.41 51.29
CA VAL A 11 30.57 56.74 51.41
C VAL A 11 29.98 56.45 50.03
N GLN A 12 30.11 57.35 49.05
CA GLN A 12 29.70 57.08 47.66
C GLN A 12 30.53 55.95 47.02
N LEU A 13 31.83 55.87 47.29
CA LEU A 13 32.67 54.77 46.82
C LEU A 13 32.26 53.43 47.45
N LEU A 14 31.93 53.41 48.75
CA LEU A 14 31.51 52.20 49.46
C LEU A 14 30.15 51.68 48.96
N VAL A 15 29.20 52.58 48.68
CA VAL A 15 27.87 52.24 48.14
C VAL A 15 27.95 51.75 46.69
N VAL A 16 28.84 52.32 45.87
CA VAL A 16 29.10 51.84 44.50
C VAL A 16 29.81 50.47 44.53
N LEU A 17 30.74 50.24 45.47
CA LEU A 17 31.44 48.96 45.59
C LEU A 17 30.51 47.84 46.10
N THR A 18 29.54 48.15 46.96
CA THR A 18 28.52 47.18 47.41
C THR A 18 27.46 46.89 46.35
N LEU A 19 27.06 47.88 45.53
CA LEU A 19 26.22 47.62 44.35
C LEU A 19 26.94 46.82 43.27
N PHE A 20 28.27 46.98 43.10
CA PHE A 20 29.04 46.22 42.13
C PHE A 20 29.22 44.75 42.54
N PHE A 21 29.32 44.46 43.84
CA PHE A 21 29.39 43.08 44.35
C PHE A 21 28.04 42.35 44.32
N ALA A 22 26.91 43.08 44.38
CA ALA A 22 25.57 42.51 44.27
C ALA A 22 25.20 42.06 42.83
N CYS A 23 25.95 42.49 41.81
CA CYS A 23 25.73 42.11 40.42
C CYS A 23 26.42 40.79 40.00
N PHE A 24 27.20 40.14 40.89
CA PHE A 24 27.90 38.88 40.58
C PHE A 24 27.29 37.62 41.19
N THR A 25 26.14 37.70 41.87
CA THR A 25 25.38 36.53 42.35
C THR A 25 24.20 36.16 41.45
N ALA A 26 24.39 36.29 40.14
CA ALA A 26 23.49 35.72 39.14
C ALA A 26 24.25 34.73 38.25
N CYS A 27 24.95 33.78 38.87
CA CYS A 27 25.11 32.48 38.24
C CYS A 27 23.70 31.88 38.13
N LYS A 28 23.03 32.09 37.00
CA LYS A 28 22.03 31.11 36.55
C LYS A 28 22.79 29.80 36.52
N LYS A 29 22.49 28.91 37.47
CA LYS A 29 22.90 27.51 37.38
C LYS A 29 22.49 27.10 35.97
N GLU A 30 23.45 26.80 35.09
CA GLU A 30 23.10 26.19 33.81
C GLU A 30 22.22 25.00 34.18
N GLU A 31 20.97 25.00 33.70
CA GLU A 31 20.15 23.81 33.83
C GLU A 31 20.93 22.72 33.12
N THR A 32 21.55 21.86 33.90
CA THR A 32 22.21 20.68 33.37
C THR A 32 21.15 19.99 32.52
N ASN A 33 21.43 19.79 31.22
CA ASN A 33 20.57 19.08 30.26
C ASN A 33 20.41 17.58 30.61
N THR A 34 20.51 17.25 31.89
CA THR A 34 20.51 15.93 32.48
C THR A 34 19.73 15.98 33.78
N SER A 35 18.75 15.10 33.90
CA SER A 35 18.06 14.87 35.17
C SER A 35 18.96 14.05 36.09
N SER A 36 18.89 14.27 37.40
CA SER A 36 19.68 13.52 38.39
C SER A 36 18.96 12.31 38.98
N ALA A 37 17.70 12.11 38.62
CA ALA A 37 16.85 11.02 39.08
C ALA A 37 16.36 10.18 37.88
N ALA A 38 16.04 8.91 38.13
CA ALA A 38 15.51 8.01 37.13
C ALA A 38 14.25 8.59 36.45
N PRO A 39 14.04 8.30 35.16
CA PRO A 39 12.87 8.75 34.42
C PRO A 39 11.59 8.12 35.00
N VAL A 40 10.47 8.81 34.87
CA VAL A 40 9.14 8.28 35.20
C VAL A 40 8.21 8.56 34.03
N ILE A 41 7.48 7.55 33.57
CA ILE A 41 6.39 7.72 32.59
C ILE A 41 5.07 7.59 33.35
N ARG A 42 4.20 8.60 33.21
CA ARG A 42 2.86 8.62 33.83
C ARG A 42 1.76 8.25 32.84
N ASN A 43 1.88 8.73 31.61
CA ASN A 43 0.96 8.40 30.52
C ASN A 43 1.61 8.70 29.16
N LEU A 44 0.92 8.29 28.09
CA LEU A 44 1.16 8.78 26.74
C LEU A 44 -0.08 9.57 26.31
N ARG A 45 0.10 10.62 25.51
CA ARG A 45 -1.00 11.38 24.91
C ARG A 45 -0.83 11.58 23.42
N ALA A 46 -1.95 11.83 22.72
CA ALA A 46 -1.97 12.13 21.30
C ALA A 46 -1.33 13.51 20.99
N ILE A 47 -0.68 13.62 19.83
CA ILE A 47 -0.18 14.90 19.32
C ILE A 47 -1.26 15.59 18.46
N ALA A 48 -2.21 16.23 19.13
CA ALA A 48 -3.27 16.99 18.46
C ALA A 48 -3.48 18.34 19.18
N PRO A 49 -4.12 19.33 18.55
CA PRO A 49 -4.62 20.49 19.27
C PRO A 49 -5.74 20.08 20.24
N ALA A 50 -5.83 20.78 21.37
CA ALA A 50 -6.94 20.62 22.30
C ALA A 50 -8.29 20.82 21.56
N PRO A 51 -9.31 20.01 21.87
CA PRO A 51 -9.39 19.01 22.95
C PRO A 51 -8.96 17.59 22.57
N ASN A 52 -8.40 17.37 21.38
CA ASN A 52 -8.08 16.03 20.86
C ASN A 52 -6.74 15.47 21.37
N ASP A 53 -6.09 16.15 22.31
CA ASP A 53 -4.78 15.85 22.87
C ASP A 53 -4.87 14.92 24.10
N SER A 54 -5.75 13.93 24.00
CA SER A 54 -6.16 13.04 25.08
C SER A 54 -5.10 11.98 25.43
N THR A 55 -5.18 11.48 26.67
CA THR A 55 -4.42 10.30 27.12
C THR A 55 -4.76 9.08 26.26
N LEU A 56 -3.73 8.37 25.82
CA LEU A 56 -3.81 7.19 24.99
C LEU A 56 -3.95 5.94 25.86
N THR A 57 -4.85 5.04 25.45
CA THR A 57 -5.01 3.70 26.02
C THR A 57 -4.37 2.61 25.16
N LYS A 58 -3.95 2.97 23.94
CA LYS A 58 -3.18 2.13 23.01
C LYS A 58 -2.39 3.03 22.05
N VAL A 59 -1.38 2.46 21.42
CA VAL A 59 -0.58 3.10 20.39
C VAL A 59 -0.49 2.22 19.14
N SER A 60 -0.20 2.82 18.00
CA SER A 60 0.02 2.12 16.73
C SER A 60 1.34 2.56 16.08
N PRO A 61 1.98 1.70 15.26
CA PRO A 61 3.17 2.06 14.51
C PRO A 61 3.01 3.37 13.71
N GLY A 62 4.08 4.15 13.63
CA GLY A 62 4.12 5.44 12.93
C GLY A 62 3.42 6.60 13.66
N GLN A 63 2.65 6.33 14.73
CA GLN A 63 2.01 7.37 15.51
C GLN A 63 3.05 8.24 16.23
N LEU A 64 2.95 9.56 16.07
CA LEU A 64 3.65 10.50 16.93
C LEU A 64 2.90 10.63 18.26
N VAL A 65 3.59 10.38 19.36
CA VAL A 65 3.02 10.42 20.72
C VAL A 65 3.86 11.30 21.61
N VAL A 66 3.23 11.85 22.65
CA VAL A 66 3.94 12.56 23.71
C VAL A 66 3.96 11.68 24.96
N LEU A 67 5.14 11.24 25.38
CA LEU A 67 5.34 10.63 26.69
C LEU A 67 5.28 11.75 27.73
N GLN A 68 4.44 11.58 28.75
CA GLN A 68 4.29 12.52 29.85
C GLN A 68 4.77 11.90 31.15
N GLY A 69 5.56 12.65 31.91
CA GLY A 69 6.12 12.16 33.16
C GLY A 69 7.17 13.11 33.71
N ASP A 70 8.27 12.57 34.21
CA ASP A 70 9.32 13.34 34.88
C ASP A 70 10.72 12.82 34.50
N ASN A 71 11.70 13.72 34.58
CA ASN A 71 13.13 13.44 34.43
C ASN A 71 13.58 12.94 33.04
N PHE A 72 12.98 13.41 31.95
CA PHE A 72 13.34 12.98 30.58
C PHE A 72 14.57 13.67 29.97
N LEU A 73 15.11 14.74 30.60
CA LEU A 73 16.34 15.37 30.11
C LEU A 73 17.52 14.37 30.18
N GLY A 74 18.30 14.31 29.10
CA GLY A 74 19.39 13.35 28.96
C GLY A 74 18.94 11.95 28.54
N VAL A 75 17.74 11.82 27.93
CA VAL A 75 17.29 10.59 27.27
C VAL A 75 18.33 10.11 26.24
N LYS A 76 18.56 8.80 26.23
CA LYS A 76 19.49 8.10 25.33
C LYS A 76 18.75 7.21 24.35
N ALA A 77 17.69 6.56 24.80
CA ALA A 77 16.88 5.70 23.96
C ALA A 77 15.46 5.58 24.51
N VAL A 78 14.51 5.40 23.60
CA VAL A 78 13.16 4.96 23.89
C VAL A 78 12.93 3.70 23.07
N TYR A 79 12.32 2.68 23.67
CA TYR A 79 11.95 1.44 23.01
C TYR A 79 10.46 1.21 23.14
N PHE A 80 9.83 0.67 22.10
CA PHE A 80 8.48 0.13 22.12
C PHE A 80 8.56 -1.35 21.70
N ASN A 81 8.08 -2.26 22.53
CA ASN A 81 8.16 -3.70 22.28
C ASN A 81 9.60 -4.17 21.95
N GLY A 82 10.60 -3.59 22.61
CA GLY A 82 12.02 -3.87 22.38
C GLY A 82 12.63 -3.25 21.11
N VAL A 83 11.84 -2.58 20.28
CA VAL A 83 12.32 -1.87 19.08
C VAL A 83 12.61 -0.41 19.40
N ILE A 84 13.77 0.07 18.97
CA ILE A 84 14.18 1.45 19.20
C ILE A 84 13.28 2.44 18.45
N ALA A 85 12.84 3.47 19.15
CA ALA A 85 12.02 4.55 18.63
C ALA A 85 12.87 5.75 18.26
N SER A 86 12.42 6.52 17.26
CA SER A 86 13.05 7.79 16.89
C SER A 86 12.37 8.96 17.62
N PHE A 87 13.19 9.94 18.02
CA PHE A 87 12.73 11.19 18.60
C PHE A 87 13.68 12.32 18.20
N ASN A 88 13.16 13.55 18.18
CA ASN A 88 13.97 14.74 17.96
C ASN A 88 14.47 15.26 19.32
N ALA A 89 15.78 15.38 19.49
CA ALA A 89 16.39 15.90 20.72
C ALA A 89 15.90 17.31 21.11
N ALA A 90 15.50 18.13 20.13
CA ALA A 90 14.94 19.46 20.37
C ALA A 90 13.52 19.43 20.97
N LEU A 91 12.83 18.28 20.90
CA LEU A 91 11.49 18.06 21.45
C LEU A 91 11.53 17.23 22.76
N VAL A 92 12.69 17.23 23.43
CA VAL A 92 12.89 16.62 24.75
C VAL A 92 12.76 17.74 25.80
N GLY A 93 11.67 17.73 26.55
CA GLY A 93 11.52 18.53 27.76
C GLY A 93 11.70 17.68 29.02
N LYS A 94 11.77 18.32 30.19
CA LYS A 94 11.87 17.59 31.48
C LYS A 94 10.71 16.63 31.74
N GLN A 95 9.51 16.98 31.28
CA GLN A 95 8.26 16.25 31.57
C GLN A 95 7.54 15.73 30.33
N ASN A 96 7.97 16.14 29.13
CA ASN A 96 7.33 15.76 27.88
C ASN A 96 8.40 15.36 26.88
N LEU A 97 8.18 14.25 26.19
CA LEU A 97 9.07 13.75 25.14
C LEU A 97 8.23 13.32 23.94
N VAL A 98 8.46 13.94 22.78
CA VAL A 98 7.80 13.56 21.53
C VAL A 98 8.56 12.40 20.89
N VAL A 99 7.87 11.28 20.64
CA VAL A 99 8.46 10.05 20.09
C VAL A 99 7.59 9.54 18.95
N THR A 100 8.22 9.03 17.90
CA THR A 100 7.53 8.25 16.86
C THR A 100 7.53 6.78 17.26
N VAL A 101 6.34 6.19 17.36
CA VAL A 101 6.18 4.77 17.68
C VAL A 101 6.76 3.93 16.53
N PRO A 102 7.78 3.07 16.77
CA PRO A 102 8.35 2.22 15.74
C PRO A 102 7.40 1.06 15.40
N GLU A 103 7.72 0.35 14.32
CA GLU A 103 7.00 -0.85 13.91
C GLU A 103 7.75 -2.11 14.41
N PRO A 104 7.25 -2.79 15.47
CA PRO A 104 7.82 -4.06 15.89
C PRO A 104 7.35 -5.21 15.01
N ASP A 105 8.06 -6.33 15.08
CA ASP A 105 7.53 -7.60 14.59
C ASP A 105 6.43 -8.09 15.55
N PHE A 106 5.17 -7.89 15.16
CA PHE A 106 4.01 -8.35 15.93
C PHE A 106 3.82 -9.88 15.87
N ALA A 107 4.39 -10.55 14.87
CA ALA A 107 4.32 -12.00 14.75
C ALA A 107 5.37 -12.69 15.63
N ASN A 108 6.53 -12.04 15.82
CA ASN A 108 7.62 -12.53 16.66
C ASN A 108 8.04 -11.45 17.69
N PRO A 109 7.19 -11.18 18.70
CA PRO A 109 7.50 -10.15 19.69
C PRO A 109 8.75 -10.50 20.51
N VAL A 110 9.47 -9.47 20.96
CA VAL A 110 10.60 -9.64 21.88
C VAL A 110 10.06 -10.07 23.25
N ALA A 111 10.38 -11.30 23.63
CA ALA A 111 9.87 -11.93 24.85
C ALA A 111 10.08 -11.06 26.10
N GLY A 112 8.99 -10.82 26.84
CA GLY A 112 8.98 -10.05 28.07
C GLY A 112 9.01 -8.53 27.88
N GLN A 113 8.98 -8.04 26.64
CA GLN A 113 8.92 -6.62 26.31
C GLN A 113 7.61 -6.23 25.61
N GLU A 114 6.65 -7.15 25.50
CA GLU A 114 5.36 -6.91 24.86
C GLU A 114 4.58 -5.82 25.58
N ASN A 115 4.02 -4.90 24.80
CA ASN A 115 3.26 -3.74 25.29
C ASN A 115 4.05 -2.88 26.28
N GLN A 116 5.37 -2.84 26.16
CA GLN A 116 6.23 -2.01 27.01
C GLN A 116 6.85 -0.85 26.23
N VAL A 117 6.81 0.32 26.86
CA VAL A 117 7.62 1.49 26.52
C VAL A 117 8.74 1.59 27.54
N ARG A 118 9.99 1.42 27.08
CA ARG A 118 11.18 1.56 27.94
C ARG A 118 11.92 2.83 27.58
N ILE A 119 12.19 3.69 28.56
CA ILE A 119 13.01 4.88 28.38
C ILE A 119 14.30 4.75 29.19
N ILE A 120 15.42 5.07 28.55
CA ILE A 120 16.74 5.07 29.16
C ILE A 120 17.27 6.50 29.14
N THR A 121 17.72 6.99 30.29
CA THR A 121 18.39 8.29 30.47
C THR A 121 19.75 8.09 31.12
N ASN A 122 20.53 9.16 31.26
CA ASN A 122 21.78 9.12 32.03
C ASN A 122 21.60 8.72 33.51
N ALA A 123 20.41 8.93 34.09
CA ALA A 123 20.15 8.70 35.51
C ALA A 123 19.41 7.40 35.81
N GLY A 124 19.23 6.53 34.78
CA GLY A 124 18.56 5.25 34.90
C GLY A 124 17.49 5.05 33.82
N GLU A 125 16.70 4.01 34.00
CA GLU A 125 15.64 3.60 33.08
C GLU A 125 14.31 3.35 33.80
N THR A 126 13.22 3.37 33.03
CA THR A 126 11.89 2.97 33.50
C THR A 126 11.11 2.31 32.37
N THR A 127 10.06 1.58 32.73
CA THR A 127 9.12 0.96 31.80
C THR A 127 7.69 1.43 32.08
N PHE A 128 6.88 1.45 31.03
CA PHE A 128 5.45 1.76 31.09
C PHE A 128 4.68 0.79 30.20
N THR A 129 3.58 0.24 30.70
CA THR A 129 2.77 -0.71 29.95
C THR A 129 1.65 0.01 29.21
N ILE A 130 1.60 -0.18 27.90
CA ILE A 130 0.51 0.30 27.03
C ILE A 130 0.37 -0.65 25.84
N PRO A 131 -0.86 -1.07 25.48
CA PRO A 131 -1.09 -1.87 24.28
C PRO A 131 -0.51 -1.20 23.03
N LEU A 132 0.39 -1.91 22.35
CA LEU A 132 0.84 -1.57 21.02
C LEU A 132 0.12 -2.52 20.06
N VAL A 133 -0.75 -1.98 19.22
CA VAL A 133 -1.61 -2.78 18.34
C VAL A 133 -1.15 -2.65 16.88
N PRO A 134 -1.13 -3.74 16.11
CA PRO A 134 -0.84 -3.67 14.69
C PRO A 134 -1.94 -2.88 13.96
N PRO A 135 -1.66 -2.27 12.81
CA PRO A 135 -2.67 -1.68 11.96
C PRO A 135 -3.70 -2.72 11.48
N PRO A 136 -4.91 -2.29 11.05
CA PRO A 136 -5.81 -3.16 10.32
C PRO A 136 -5.13 -3.76 9.07
N PRO A 137 -5.54 -4.97 8.63
CA PRO A 137 -5.01 -5.56 7.41
C PRO A 137 -5.25 -4.63 6.22
N VAL A 138 -4.31 -4.58 5.28
CA VAL A 138 -4.50 -3.91 3.99
C VAL A 138 -4.52 -5.00 2.94
N ILE A 139 -5.64 -5.15 2.22
CA ILE A 139 -5.73 -6.13 1.13
C ILE A 139 -5.46 -5.40 -0.19
N THR A 140 -4.45 -5.84 -0.92
CA THR A 140 -4.07 -5.25 -2.22
C THR A 140 -4.56 -6.06 -3.41
N GLY A 141 -4.88 -7.34 -3.21
CA GLY A 141 -5.35 -8.21 -4.29
C GLY A 141 -5.61 -9.63 -3.83
N VAL A 142 -6.16 -10.42 -4.74
CA VAL A 142 -6.23 -11.88 -4.64
C VAL A 142 -5.61 -12.49 -5.90
N ASP A 143 -5.20 -13.75 -5.84
CA ASP A 143 -4.63 -14.44 -7.00
C ASP A 143 -5.65 -14.59 -8.14
N TYR A 144 -6.89 -15.00 -7.84
CA TYR A 144 -7.95 -15.10 -8.83
C TYR A 144 -9.34 -14.83 -8.23
N GLU A 145 -10.04 -13.81 -8.74
CA GLU A 145 -11.33 -13.37 -8.19
C GLU A 145 -12.47 -14.38 -8.40
N TYR A 146 -12.39 -15.26 -9.40
CA TYR A 146 -13.43 -16.26 -9.71
C TYR A 146 -13.07 -17.68 -9.28
N LYS A 147 -12.13 -17.81 -8.34
CA LYS A 147 -11.73 -19.12 -7.82
C LYS A 147 -12.91 -19.86 -7.21
N ALA A 148 -13.08 -21.14 -7.53
CA ALA A 148 -14.30 -21.87 -7.16
C ALA A 148 -14.36 -22.16 -5.66
N PRO A 149 -15.56 -22.25 -5.05
CA PRO A 149 -15.74 -22.75 -3.69
C PRO A 149 -15.00 -24.07 -3.45
N GLY A 150 -14.38 -24.23 -2.27
CA GLY A 150 -13.54 -25.37 -1.91
C GLY A 150 -12.08 -25.28 -2.36
N GLN A 151 -11.72 -24.35 -3.25
CA GLN A 151 -10.33 -24.10 -3.62
C GLN A 151 -9.61 -23.17 -2.63
N VAL A 152 -8.28 -23.15 -2.68
CA VAL A 152 -7.44 -22.25 -1.89
C VAL A 152 -7.26 -20.93 -2.63
N LEU A 153 -7.72 -19.83 -2.02
CA LEU A 153 -7.50 -18.46 -2.47
C LEU A 153 -6.24 -17.89 -1.80
N THR A 154 -5.40 -17.20 -2.57
CA THR A 154 -4.30 -16.41 -2.01
C THR A 154 -4.71 -14.96 -1.97
N ILE A 155 -4.58 -14.33 -0.80
CA ILE A 155 -4.87 -12.91 -0.57
C ILE A 155 -3.53 -12.20 -0.30
N TYR A 156 -3.27 -11.12 -1.02
CA TYR A 156 -2.05 -10.30 -0.92
C TYR A 156 -2.33 -8.99 -0.21
N GLY A 157 -1.34 -8.46 0.50
CA GLY A 157 -1.57 -7.28 1.32
C GLY A 157 -0.44 -6.91 2.26
N GLN A 158 -0.83 -6.27 3.36
CA GLN A 158 0.00 -5.95 4.52
C GLN A 158 -0.77 -6.29 5.79
N TYR A 159 -0.05 -6.54 6.88
CA TYR A 159 -0.62 -6.86 8.19
C TYR A 159 -1.55 -8.07 8.19
N LEU A 160 -1.33 -9.04 7.28
CA LEU A 160 -2.13 -10.26 7.15
C LEU A 160 -1.73 -11.37 8.14
N TYR A 161 -1.26 -11.02 9.34
CA TYR A 161 -0.91 -11.96 10.40
C TYR A 161 -1.90 -11.85 11.57
N LEU A 162 -1.80 -12.76 12.56
CA LEU A 162 -2.71 -12.79 13.72
C LEU A 162 -4.19 -12.76 13.28
N ILE A 163 -4.51 -13.50 12.22
CA ILE A 163 -5.83 -13.56 11.61
C ILE A 163 -6.77 -14.31 12.55
N THR A 164 -7.91 -13.72 12.84
CA THR A 164 -8.96 -14.31 13.68
C THR A 164 -10.13 -14.80 12.86
N LYS A 165 -10.39 -14.18 11.69
CA LYS A 165 -11.51 -14.56 10.81
C LYS A 165 -11.28 -14.15 9.36
N VAL A 166 -11.74 -14.98 8.43
CA VAL A 166 -11.92 -14.64 7.02
C VAL A 166 -13.34 -14.97 6.62
N ALA A 167 -14.15 -13.96 6.32
CA ALA A 167 -15.56 -14.13 5.95
C ALA A 167 -15.75 -13.96 4.45
N PHE A 168 -16.49 -14.89 3.84
CA PHE A 168 -17.05 -14.78 2.51
C PHE A 168 -18.56 -14.56 2.60
N ALA A 169 -19.17 -14.02 1.55
CA ALA A 169 -20.63 -14.06 1.44
C ALA A 169 -21.09 -15.53 1.43
N GLY A 170 -21.88 -15.94 2.43
CA GLY A 170 -22.40 -17.31 2.54
C GLY A 170 -21.61 -18.25 3.47
N GLY A 171 -20.45 -17.85 4.02
CA GLY A 171 -19.74 -18.67 5.01
C GLY A 171 -18.35 -18.17 5.37
N ASP A 172 -17.77 -18.77 6.42
CA ASP A 172 -16.41 -18.47 6.86
C ASP A 172 -15.39 -19.38 6.17
N GLY A 173 -14.26 -18.81 5.76
CA GLY A 173 -13.14 -19.56 5.19
C GLY A 173 -12.44 -20.43 6.23
N THR A 174 -11.79 -21.50 5.78
CA THR A 174 -11.07 -22.46 6.63
C THR A 174 -9.60 -22.59 6.20
N ASN A 175 -8.79 -23.32 6.98
CA ASN A 175 -7.36 -23.55 6.70
C ASN A 175 -6.58 -22.24 6.45
N VAL A 176 -6.85 -21.23 7.26
CA VAL A 176 -6.23 -19.90 7.13
C VAL A 176 -4.76 -19.99 7.52
N GLN A 177 -3.87 -19.56 6.62
CA GLN A 177 -2.42 -19.55 6.84
C GLN A 177 -1.83 -18.22 6.35
N SER A 178 -1.08 -17.52 7.20
CA SER A 178 -0.31 -16.33 6.81
C SER A 178 1.14 -16.69 6.54
N ASN A 179 1.79 -15.97 5.63
CA ASN A 179 3.25 -15.95 5.60
C ASN A 179 3.83 -15.18 6.80
N GLN A 180 5.12 -15.37 7.08
CA GLN A 180 5.79 -14.77 8.23
C GLN A 180 5.81 -13.24 8.19
N THR A 181 5.84 -12.64 6.99
CA THR A 181 5.93 -11.19 6.80
C THR A 181 4.57 -10.48 6.75
N GLY A 182 3.46 -11.22 6.86
CA GLY A 182 2.09 -10.66 6.74
C GLY A 182 1.78 -10.02 5.39
N THR A 183 2.51 -10.38 4.34
CA THR A 183 2.32 -9.83 2.99
C THR A 183 1.42 -10.69 2.10
N ALA A 184 1.17 -11.93 2.52
CA ALA A 184 0.25 -12.84 1.85
C ALA A 184 -0.33 -13.84 2.84
N MET A 185 -1.55 -14.29 2.56
CA MET A 185 -2.20 -15.37 3.28
C MET A 185 -2.95 -16.28 2.31
N GLN A 186 -3.21 -17.51 2.73
CA GLN A 186 -4.03 -18.49 2.04
C GLN A 186 -5.25 -18.83 2.89
N VAL A 187 -6.37 -19.09 2.22
CA VAL A 187 -7.63 -19.51 2.84
C VAL A 187 -8.37 -20.46 1.91
N THR A 188 -8.96 -21.52 2.45
CA THR A 188 -9.88 -22.38 1.71
C THR A 188 -11.25 -21.69 1.65
N ILE A 189 -11.74 -21.46 0.44
CA ILE A 189 -13.05 -20.84 0.19
C ILE A 189 -14.15 -21.80 0.67
N PRO A 190 -15.12 -21.35 1.47
CA PRO A 190 -16.19 -22.23 1.94
C PRO A 190 -17.07 -22.70 0.78
N ALA A 191 -17.60 -23.93 0.84
CA ALA A 191 -18.46 -24.50 -0.19
C ALA A 191 -19.75 -23.68 -0.43
N SER A 192 -20.22 -22.95 0.58
CA SER A 192 -21.37 -22.06 0.53
C SER A 192 -21.05 -20.64 0.05
N ALA A 193 -19.81 -20.35 -0.36
CA ALA A 193 -19.42 -19.03 -0.82
C ALA A 193 -20.22 -18.61 -2.06
N THR A 194 -20.64 -17.35 -2.05
CA THR A 194 -21.35 -16.68 -3.14
C THR A 194 -20.61 -15.39 -3.52
N SER A 195 -21.07 -14.71 -4.57
CA SER A 195 -20.52 -13.41 -4.97
C SER A 195 -20.63 -12.40 -3.83
N GLY A 196 -19.56 -11.65 -3.55
CA GLY A 196 -19.57 -10.64 -2.49
C GLY A 196 -18.18 -10.24 -2.02
N HIS A 197 -18.11 -9.53 -0.90
CA HIS A 197 -16.85 -9.09 -0.32
C HIS A 197 -16.17 -10.22 0.45
N ILE A 198 -14.84 -10.20 0.48
CA ILE A 198 -14.04 -11.00 1.43
C ILE A 198 -13.64 -10.06 2.56
N VAL A 199 -13.97 -10.40 3.81
CA VAL A 199 -13.58 -9.61 4.98
C VAL A 199 -12.51 -10.38 5.76
N VAL A 200 -11.34 -9.78 5.91
CA VAL A 200 -10.25 -10.32 6.74
C VAL A 200 -10.20 -9.55 8.05
N THR A 201 -10.30 -10.26 9.16
CA THR A 201 -10.16 -9.71 10.52
C THR A 201 -8.89 -10.24 11.16
N THR A 202 -8.04 -9.33 11.62
CA THR A 202 -6.85 -9.61 12.44
C THR A 202 -7.02 -8.97 13.81
N GLN A 203 -6.06 -9.19 14.71
CA GLN A 203 -6.02 -8.46 15.98
C GLN A 203 -5.94 -6.93 15.80
N GLY A 204 -5.42 -6.44 14.66
CA GLY A 204 -5.28 -5.02 14.36
C GLY A 204 -6.55 -4.35 13.83
N GLY A 205 -7.55 -5.12 13.40
CA GLY A 205 -8.79 -4.61 12.84
C GLY A 205 -9.31 -5.48 11.70
N SER A 206 -10.17 -4.90 10.85
CA SER A 206 -10.70 -5.59 9.67
C SER A 206 -10.54 -4.77 8.41
N SER A 207 -10.42 -5.45 7.27
CA SER A 207 -10.45 -4.85 5.95
C SER A 207 -11.17 -5.77 4.97
N SER A 208 -11.68 -5.18 3.90
CA SER A 208 -12.50 -5.88 2.91
C SER A 208 -11.87 -5.81 1.53
N TYR A 209 -11.97 -6.92 0.80
CA TYR A 209 -11.68 -6.99 -0.62
C TYR A 209 -12.99 -7.01 -1.42
N VAL A 210 -13.08 -6.13 -2.40
CA VAL A 210 -14.26 -5.94 -3.25
C VAL A 210 -13.88 -6.20 -4.71
N SER A 211 -14.44 -7.19 -5.40
CA SER A 211 -15.39 -8.24 -4.98
C SER A 211 -14.91 -9.63 -5.44
N TYR A 212 -15.24 -10.66 -4.66
CA TYR A 212 -15.06 -12.07 -5.02
C TYR A 212 -16.24 -12.53 -5.88
N ASN A 213 -15.93 -13.23 -6.97
CA ASN A 213 -16.86 -13.86 -7.89
C ASN A 213 -17.99 -12.93 -8.39
N ASP A 214 -17.70 -11.65 -8.65
CA ASP A 214 -18.67 -10.68 -9.18
C ASP A 214 -18.66 -10.68 -10.71
N ARG A 215 -19.69 -11.30 -11.29
CA ARG A 215 -19.86 -11.47 -12.73
C ARG A 215 -20.82 -10.46 -13.34
N THR A 216 -21.14 -9.40 -12.61
CA THR A 216 -22.22 -8.47 -12.97
C THR A 216 -21.74 -7.04 -13.01
N ASN A 217 -21.04 -6.57 -11.98
CA ASN A 217 -20.69 -5.16 -11.87
C ASN A 217 -19.45 -4.86 -12.71
N GLY A 218 -19.57 -3.88 -13.61
CA GLY A 218 -18.45 -3.38 -14.40
C GLY A 218 -17.93 -4.33 -15.47
N ILE A 219 -18.59 -5.48 -15.72
CA ILE A 219 -18.18 -6.38 -16.81
C ILE A 219 -18.29 -5.64 -18.14
N PHE A 220 -17.16 -5.49 -18.80
CA PHE A 220 -17.06 -4.85 -20.10
C PHE A 220 -17.13 -5.85 -21.23
N SER A 221 -16.48 -7.01 -21.06
CA SER A 221 -16.56 -8.15 -21.97
C SER A 221 -16.30 -9.45 -21.21
N ASN A 222 -17.17 -10.43 -21.37
CA ASN A 222 -16.91 -11.83 -21.00
C ASN A 222 -16.94 -12.75 -22.23
N PHE A 223 -16.96 -12.17 -23.43
CA PHE A 223 -17.03 -12.88 -24.73
C PHE A 223 -18.24 -13.82 -24.92
N ASP A 224 -19.16 -13.86 -23.96
CA ASP A 224 -20.41 -14.62 -24.00
C ASP A 224 -21.58 -13.69 -24.35
N ALA A 225 -22.25 -13.17 -23.33
CA ALA A 225 -23.45 -12.34 -23.47
C ALA A 225 -23.15 -10.83 -23.47
N ILE A 226 -21.98 -10.42 -22.97
CA ILE A 226 -21.61 -9.01 -22.81
C ILE A 226 -20.40 -8.71 -23.71
N ASN A 227 -20.58 -7.73 -24.61
CA ASN A 227 -19.61 -7.30 -25.63
C ASN A 227 -18.93 -8.48 -26.33
N PRO A 228 -19.70 -9.26 -27.11
CA PRO A 228 -19.24 -10.54 -27.63
C PRO A 228 -18.09 -10.37 -28.64
N PHE A 229 -17.45 -11.51 -28.89
CA PHE A 229 -16.27 -11.65 -29.72
C PHE A 229 -16.31 -10.88 -31.05
N GLN A 230 -15.18 -10.26 -31.40
CA GLN A 230 -14.94 -9.64 -32.71
C GLN A 230 -14.07 -10.55 -33.56
N TYR A 231 -14.54 -10.92 -34.76
CA TYR A 231 -13.93 -11.92 -35.65
C TYR A 231 -12.49 -11.59 -36.10
N TRP A 232 -12.08 -10.33 -35.98
CA TRP A 232 -10.73 -9.85 -36.28
C TRP A 232 -9.82 -9.80 -35.03
N SER A 233 -10.20 -10.51 -33.97
CA SER A 233 -9.38 -10.80 -32.79
C SER A 233 -8.65 -12.13 -32.94
N ALA A 234 -7.85 -12.48 -31.92
CA ALA A 234 -7.32 -13.82 -31.72
C ALA A 234 -8.46 -14.85 -31.52
N SER A 235 -8.12 -16.14 -31.44
CA SER A 235 -9.13 -17.21 -31.47
C SER A 235 -10.01 -17.25 -30.22
N GLN A 236 -11.33 -17.18 -30.39
CA GLN A 236 -12.28 -17.50 -29.33
C GLN A 236 -12.47 -19.01 -29.22
N THR A 237 -12.54 -19.51 -28.00
CA THR A 237 -12.89 -20.90 -27.68
C THR A 237 -13.40 -21.00 -26.23
N ASN A 238 -14.00 -22.12 -25.86
CA ASN A 238 -14.40 -22.46 -24.49
C ASN A 238 -13.80 -23.81 -24.04
N ASP A 239 -12.78 -24.29 -24.73
CA ASP A 239 -12.18 -25.60 -24.49
C ASP A 239 -11.42 -25.62 -23.15
N ALA A 240 -12.01 -26.25 -22.14
CA ALA A 240 -11.42 -26.41 -20.82
C ALA A 240 -10.19 -27.32 -20.82
N SER A 241 -9.94 -28.12 -21.86
CA SER A 241 -8.71 -28.92 -21.98
C SER A 241 -7.50 -28.05 -22.33
N LEU A 242 -7.72 -26.90 -23.00
CA LEU A 242 -6.67 -25.94 -23.32
C LEU A 242 -6.38 -25.00 -22.14
N PHE A 243 -7.43 -24.53 -21.46
CA PHE A 243 -7.34 -23.63 -20.31
C PHE A 243 -8.35 -24.05 -19.21
N PRO A 244 -7.96 -25.01 -18.34
CA PRO A 244 -8.83 -25.49 -17.27
C PRO A 244 -9.30 -24.38 -16.34
N GLY A 245 -10.57 -24.45 -15.93
CA GLY A 245 -11.20 -23.44 -15.06
C GLY A 245 -11.72 -22.21 -15.79
N ALA A 246 -11.69 -22.18 -17.13
CA ALA A 246 -12.36 -21.14 -17.91
C ALA A 246 -13.87 -21.10 -17.63
N ILE A 247 -14.46 -19.91 -17.70
CA ILE A 247 -15.87 -19.67 -17.45
C ILE A 247 -16.50 -19.19 -18.76
N GLY A 248 -17.16 -20.08 -19.49
CA GLY A 248 -17.71 -19.71 -20.80
C GLY A 248 -16.62 -19.56 -21.86
N ASN A 249 -16.81 -18.62 -22.77
CA ASN A 249 -15.84 -18.35 -23.83
C ASN A 249 -14.71 -17.45 -23.34
N TYR A 250 -13.50 -17.73 -23.81
CA TYR A 250 -12.33 -16.88 -23.64
C TYR A 250 -11.65 -16.64 -24.99
N VAL A 251 -10.73 -15.67 -25.03
CA VAL A 251 -9.93 -15.40 -26.22
C VAL A 251 -8.48 -15.83 -26.00
N GLN A 252 -8.01 -16.77 -26.82
CA GLN A 252 -6.65 -17.28 -26.82
C GLN A 252 -5.77 -16.50 -27.81
N MET A 253 -4.76 -15.83 -27.27
CA MET A 253 -3.65 -15.24 -28.03
C MET A 253 -2.53 -16.28 -28.14
N LYS A 254 -2.43 -16.92 -29.30
CA LYS A 254 -1.41 -17.94 -29.59
C LYS A 254 -0.68 -17.64 -30.89
N PHE A 255 0.63 -17.39 -30.79
CA PHE A 255 1.48 -17.05 -31.93
C PHE A 255 2.95 -17.35 -31.64
N ASP A 256 3.72 -17.51 -32.72
CA ASP A 256 5.13 -17.87 -32.69
C ASP A 256 5.97 -16.89 -33.52
N ASN A 257 7.28 -16.89 -33.29
CA ASN A 257 8.28 -16.20 -34.11
C ASN A 257 8.02 -14.70 -34.34
N VAL A 258 7.67 -13.97 -33.28
CA VAL A 258 7.54 -12.51 -33.36
C VAL A 258 8.93 -11.87 -33.34
N GLY A 259 9.27 -11.18 -34.42
CA GLY A 259 10.59 -10.58 -34.62
C GLY A 259 10.91 -9.45 -33.64
N ILE A 260 12.17 -9.02 -33.65
CA ILE A 260 12.67 -7.86 -32.91
C ILE A 260 11.95 -6.60 -33.40
N ASN A 261 11.51 -5.74 -32.47
CA ASN A 261 10.79 -4.50 -32.76
C ASN A 261 9.53 -4.67 -33.64
N ASP A 262 8.89 -5.85 -33.62
CA ASP A 262 7.65 -6.12 -34.34
C ASP A 262 6.42 -5.65 -33.54
N GLN A 263 5.84 -4.55 -34.01
CA GLN A 263 4.62 -3.93 -33.46
C GLN A 263 3.35 -4.24 -34.27
N ALA A 264 3.40 -5.18 -35.23
CA ALA A 264 2.28 -5.52 -36.10
C ALA A 264 1.22 -6.38 -35.38
N TRP A 265 0.59 -5.80 -34.36
CA TRP A 265 -0.39 -6.44 -33.47
C TRP A 265 -1.60 -7.06 -34.15
N TYR A 266 -1.92 -6.65 -35.38
CA TYR A 266 -3.02 -7.19 -36.17
C TYR A 266 -2.68 -8.53 -36.84
N ASN A 267 -1.41 -8.93 -36.85
CA ASN A 267 -0.97 -10.18 -37.47
C ASN A 267 -1.03 -11.36 -36.50
N GLY A 268 -1.51 -12.50 -37.00
CA GLY A 268 -1.34 -13.80 -36.34
C GLY A 268 -2.01 -13.91 -34.97
N GLY A 269 -3.16 -13.27 -34.75
CA GLY A 269 -3.88 -13.37 -33.47
C GLY A 269 -3.20 -12.62 -32.32
N ARG A 270 -2.47 -11.54 -32.60
CA ARG A 270 -1.80 -10.67 -31.62
C ARG A 270 -2.70 -9.58 -31.02
N SER A 271 -4.02 -9.69 -31.14
CA SER A 271 -4.93 -8.76 -30.48
C SER A 271 -6.25 -9.36 -30.04
N ILE A 272 -6.89 -8.69 -29.09
CA ILE A 272 -8.27 -8.92 -28.68
C ILE A 272 -9.00 -7.60 -28.81
N ASN A 273 -10.03 -7.58 -29.64
CA ASN A 273 -10.72 -6.36 -30.00
C ASN A 273 -12.18 -6.44 -29.56
N MET A 274 -12.67 -5.35 -29.01
CA MET A 274 -14.02 -5.27 -28.44
C MET A 274 -14.72 -4.03 -28.95
N ASN A 275 -16.04 -4.11 -29.05
CA ASN A 275 -16.84 -2.96 -29.45
C ASN A 275 -16.81 -1.86 -28.39
N ASP A 276 -17.31 -0.71 -28.80
CA ASP A 276 -17.60 0.40 -27.90
C ASP A 276 -18.53 -0.04 -26.76
N GLY A 277 -18.14 0.27 -25.53
CA GLY A 277 -18.85 -0.11 -24.32
C GLY A 277 -18.64 0.91 -23.21
N GLN A 278 -19.50 0.89 -22.19
CA GLN A 278 -19.39 1.80 -21.06
C GLN A 278 -18.24 1.33 -20.16
N TRP A 279 -17.22 2.17 -19.95
CA TRP A 279 -16.14 1.86 -19.01
C TRP A 279 -16.55 2.30 -17.60
N ILE A 280 -16.93 3.56 -17.44
CA ILE A 280 -17.37 4.13 -16.16
C ILE A 280 -18.58 5.03 -16.36
N PRO A 281 -19.48 5.22 -15.38
CA PRO A 281 -20.56 6.19 -15.49
C PRO A 281 -20.05 7.60 -15.75
N GLN A 282 -20.78 8.40 -16.53
CA GLN A 282 -20.42 9.80 -16.82
C GLN A 282 -20.20 10.62 -15.53
N ALA A 283 -20.99 10.36 -14.48
CA ALA A 283 -20.86 11.01 -13.18
C ALA A 283 -19.53 10.71 -12.45
N SER A 284 -18.81 9.66 -12.86
CA SER A 284 -17.53 9.25 -12.27
C SER A 284 -16.31 9.73 -13.06
N LEU A 285 -16.49 10.51 -14.14
CA LEU A 285 -15.36 11.01 -14.95
C LEU A 285 -14.46 12.00 -14.19
N SER A 286 -14.95 12.57 -13.09
CA SER A 286 -14.18 13.43 -12.19
C SER A 286 -13.48 12.67 -11.06
N ASP A 287 -13.69 11.36 -10.93
CA ASP A 287 -13.01 10.56 -9.92
C ASP A 287 -11.48 10.56 -10.18
N PRO A 288 -10.65 10.43 -9.11
CA PRO A 288 -9.21 10.27 -9.28
C PRO A 288 -8.86 9.08 -10.18
N THR A 289 -7.81 9.21 -10.99
CA THR A 289 -7.42 8.19 -11.99
C THR A 289 -6.97 6.87 -11.37
N ASP A 290 -6.63 6.84 -10.09
CA ASP A 290 -6.27 5.63 -9.34
C ASP A 290 -7.44 5.03 -8.54
N SER A 291 -8.64 5.62 -8.66
CA SER A 291 -9.87 5.11 -8.03
C SER A 291 -10.60 4.07 -8.89
N TRP A 292 -10.24 3.94 -10.17
CA TRP A 292 -10.81 2.96 -11.10
C TRP A 292 -9.71 2.11 -11.72
N ALA A 293 -10.03 0.88 -12.12
CA ALA A 293 -9.11 -0.02 -12.77
C ALA A 293 -9.78 -0.83 -13.89
N VAL A 294 -9.02 -1.11 -14.95
CA VAL A 294 -9.31 -2.24 -15.85
C VAL A 294 -8.79 -3.50 -15.16
N LYS A 295 -9.66 -4.47 -14.96
CA LYS A 295 -9.30 -5.82 -14.56
C LYS A 295 -9.63 -6.81 -15.67
N PHE A 296 -8.86 -7.88 -15.74
CA PHE A 296 -9.12 -9.00 -16.63
C PHE A 296 -8.45 -10.24 -16.04
N ASP A 297 -8.91 -11.41 -16.43
CA ASP A 297 -8.27 -12.65 -16.04
C ASP A 297 -7.37 -13.14 -17.17
N ILE A 298 -6.22 -13.71 -16.80
CA ILE A 298 -5.26 -14.24 -17.76
C ILE A 298 -4.71 -15.59 -17.29
N PHE A 299 -4.49 -16.50 -18.24
CA PHE A 299 -3.75 -17.74 -18.02
C PHE A 299 -2.62 -17.81 -19.06
N VAL A 300 -1.37 -17.80 -18.63
CA VAL A 300 -0.16 -17.83 -19.47
C VAL A 300 0.55 -19.19 -19.35
N LYS A 301 0.56 -19.98 -20.43
CA LYS A 301 1.15 -21.34 -20.42
C LYS A 301 2.63 -21.36 -20.78
N GLU A 302 3.05 -20.47 -21.66
CA GLU A 302 4.41 -20.43 -22.20
C GLU A 302 5.24 -19.37 -21.49
N PRO A 303 6.52 -19.63 -21.18
CA PRO A 303 7.39 -18.65 -20.54
C PRO A 303 7.46 -17.32 -21.29
N TRP A 304 6.74 -16.31 -20.77
CA TRP A 304 6.75 -14.96 -21.30
C TRP A 304 7.94 -14.20 -20.72
N LYS A 305 8.88 -13.79 -21.58
CA LYS A 305 10.15 -13.16 -21.17
C LYS A 305 10.43 -11.80 -21.78
N THR A 306 9.64 -11.39 -22.78
CA THR A 306 9.84 -10.12 -23.48
C THR A 306 8.57 -9.69 -24.22
N GLY A 307 8.53 -8.44 -24.68
CA GLY A 307 7.34 -7.80 -25.27
C GLY A 307 6.31 -7.41 -24.23
N ALA A 308 5.20 -6.84 -24.68
CA ALA A 308 4.17 -6.25 -23.82
C ALA A 308 2.77 -6.53 -24.35
N LEU A 309 1.85 -6.74 -23.41
CA LEU A 309 0.42 -6.66 -23.67
C LEU A 309 -0.03 -5.22 -23.38
N LEU A 310 -0.45 -4.52 -24.43
CA LEU A 310 -0.92 -3.14 -24.38
C LEU A 310 -2.44 -3.11 -24.38
N ILE A 311 -3.05 -2.30 -23.52
CA ILE A 311 -4.49 -2.06 -23.49
C ILE A 311 -4.73 -0.60 -23.88
N ARG A 312 -5.63 -0.38 -24.84
CA ARG A 312 -5.98 0.97 -25.32
C ARG A 312 -7.47 1.14 -25.56
N THR A 313 -7.87 2.40 -25.71
CA THR A 313 -9.17 2.76 -26.27
C THR A 313 -9.13 2.74 -27.82
N ASP A 314 -10.07 3.40 -28.47
CA ASP A 314 -10.01 3.71 -29.91
C ASP A 314 -8.90 4.70 -30.30
N SER A 315 -8.20 5.31 -29.33
CA SER A 315 -7.04 6.19 -29.51
C SER A 315 -5.71 5.47 -29.24
N TYR A 316 -4.63 6.00 -29.83
CA TYR A 316 -3.24 5.60 -29.59
C TYR A 316 -2.53 6.50 -28.57
N ASP A 317 -3.20 7.52 -28.03
CA ASP A 317 -2.57 8.53 -27.18
C ASP A 317 -2.13 8.00 -25.82
N TYR A 318 -2.92 7.09 -25.24
CA TYR A 318 -2.68 6.52 -23.92
C TYR A 318 -2.92 5.02 -23.94
N MET A 319 -1.97 4.26 -23.40
CA MET A 319 -2.06 2.81 -23.28
C MET A 319 -1.61 2.36 -21.91
N ALA A 320 -2.31 1.39 -21.33
CA ALA A 320 -1.77 0.64 -20.20
C ALA A 320 -0.85 -0.46 -20.73
N ARG A 321 0.28 -0.68 -20.06
CA ARG A 321 1.31 -1.64 -20.45
C ARG A 321 1.47 -2.72 -19.39
N TYR A 322 1.28 -3.98 -19.78
CA TYR A 322 1.43 -5.14 -18.91
C TYR A 322 2.63 -5.99 -19.34
N GLU A 323 3.62 -6.10 -18.44
CA GLU A 323 4.90 -6.80 -18.64
C GLU A 323 5.29 -7.57 -17.36
N PRO A 324 4.49 -8.57 -16.95
CA PRO A 324 4.68 -9.24 -15.65
C PRO A 324 6.03 -9.95 -15.53
N TRP A 325 6.66 -10.26 -16.66
CA TRP A 325 7.98 -10.88 -16.71
C TRP A 325 9.09 -10.01 -16.12
N LYS A 326 8.96 -8.68 -16.09
CA LYS A 326 9.98 -7.78 -15.52
C LYS A 326 10.17 -7.95 -14.01
N THR A 327 9.12 -8.38 -13.31
CA THR A 327 9.13 -8.59 -11.86
C THR A 327 9.03 -10.06 -11.46
N ALA A 328 8.82 -10.95 -12.44
CA ALA A 328 8.79 -12.38 -12.20
C ALA A 328 10.20 -12.92 -11.92
N VAL A 329 10.29 -13.96 -11.08
CA VAL A 329 11.55 -14.64 -10.80
C VAL A 329 12.17 -15.14 -12.10
N GLY A 330 13.45 -14.83 -12.31
CA GLY A 330 14.17 -15.22 -13.54
C GLY A 330 13.73 -14.49 -14.81
N ASN A 331 13.04 -13.35 -14.67
CA ASN A 331 12.50 -12.55 -15.78
C ASN A 331 11.60 -13.36 -16.73
N SER A 332 10.83 -14.29 -16.16
CA SER A 332 10.06 -15.28 -16.91
C SER A 332 8.72 -15.51 -16.23
N PHE A 333 7.65 -15.17 -16.93
CA PHE A 333 6.30 -15.24 -16.40
C PHE A 333 5.49 -16.38 -17.02
N THR A 334 4.94 -17.23 -16.15
CA THR A 334 3.92 -18.24 -16.46
C THR A 334 2.93 -18.28 -15.30
N THR A 335 1.75 -18.85 -15.55
CA THR A 335 0.76 -19.09 -14.50
C THR A 335 0.40 -20.58 -14.48
N THR A 336 0.00 -21.08 -13.30
CA THR A 336 -0.49 -22.47 -13.14
C THR A 336 -1.99 -22.59 -13.44
N GLY A 337 -2.66 -21.46 -13.63
CA GLY A 337 -4.09 -21.32 -13.87
C GLY A 337 -4.43 -19.88 -14.21
N TRP A 338 -5.72 -19.56 -14.19
CA TRP A 338 -6.22 -18.20 -14.29
C TRP A 338 -5.78 -17.37 -13.09
N ILE A 339 -5.34 -16.14 -13.35
CA ILE A 339 -5.10 -15.12 -12.34
C ILE A 339 -5.86 -13.86 -12.72
N THR A 340 -6.16 -12.99 -11.75
CA THR A 340 -6.73 -11.67 -12.00
C THR A 340 -5.62 -10.62 -12.10
N VAL A 341 -5.61 -9.86 -13.20
CA VAL A 341 -4.77 -8.68 -13.39
C VAL A 341 -5.59 -7.43 -13.06
N THR A 342 -4.98 -6.48 -12.36
CA THR A 342 -5.57 -5.17 -12.05
C THR A 342 -4.67 -4.06 -12.54
N LEU A 343 -5.15 -3.24 -13.48
CA LEU A 343 -4.46 -2.07 -14.02
C LEU A 343 -5.26 -0.82 -13.65
N PRO A 344 -4.82 -0.03 -12.65
CA PRO A 344 -5.44 1.27 -12.34
C PRO A 344 -5.49 2.17 -13.58
N MET A 345 -6.50 3.02 -13.74
CA MET A 345 -6.60 3.90 -14.92
C MET A 345 -5.40 4.87 -15.01
N SER A 346 -4.77 5.20 -13.87
CA SER A 346 -3.50 5.94 -13.83
C SER A 346 -2.33 5.20 -14.53
N SER A 347 -2.46 3.91 -14.83
CA SER A 347 -1.47 3.16 -15.63
C SER A 347 -1.55 3.43 -17.12
N PHE A 348 -2.63 4.06 -17.61
CA PHE A 348 -2.72 4.51 -19.00
C PHE A 348 -1.83 5.72 -19.21
N LYS A 349 -0.81 5.54 -20.05
CA LYS A 349 0.29 6.47 -20.21
C LYS A 349 0.55 6.79 -21.67
N LYS A 350 1.09 7.97 -21.93
CA LYS A 350 1.61 8.34 -23.25
C LYS A 350 2.78 7.45 -23.64
N ALA A 351 3.13 7.48 -24.92
CA ALA A 351 4.42 6.98 -25.35
C ALA A 351 5.56 7.84 -24.80
N ALA A 352 6.68 7.20 -24.42
CA ALA A 352 7.92 7.89 -24.12
C ALA A 352 9.11 7.09 -24.67
N ALA A 353 10.11 7.81 -25.20
CA ALA A 353 11.31 7.23 -25.81
C ALA A 353 11.01 6.16 -26.89
N GLY A 354 9.91 6.29 -27.63
CA GLY A 354 9.51 5.34 -28.67
C GLY A 354 8.74 4.11 -28.17
N PHE A 355 8.48 3.99 -26.87
CA PHE A 355 7.73 2.88 -26.28
C PHE A 355 6.34 3.34 -25.84
N GLN A 356 5.30 2.57 -26.18
CA GLN A 356 3.92 2.86 -25.79
C GLN A 356 3.69 2.55 -24.31
N GLY A 357 2.93 3.40 -23.61
CA GLY A 357 2.54 3.18 -22.21
C GLY A 357 3.65 3.37 -21.17
N THR A 358 4.73 4.08 -21.51
CA THR A 358 5.90 4.29 -20.62
C THR A 358 6.08 5.74 -20.14
N GLY A 359 5.32 6.68 -20.70
CA GLY A 359 5.42 8.11 -20.39
C GLY A 359 4.49 8.60 -19.29
N GLU A 360 4.06 9.84 -19.43
CA GLU A 360 3.15 10.50 -18.49
C GLU A 360 1.77 9.84 -18.46
N SER A 361 1.26 9.66 -17.24
CA SER A 361 -0.08 9.13 -16.99
C SER A 361 -1.17 10.10 -17.42
N ILE A 362 -2.37 9.57 -17.69
CA ILE A 362 -3.57 10.39 -17.85
C ILE A 362 -3.77 11.29 -16.61
N ALA A 363 -4.09 12.58 -16.85
CA ALA A 363 -4.33 13.52 -15.77
C ALA A 363 -5.72 13.37 -15.13
N ASN A 364 -6.71 12.94 -15.92
CA ASN A 364 -8.09 12.70 -15.50
C ASN A 364 -8.74 11.64 -16.41
N LEU A 365 -9.83 11.01 -15.94
CA LEU A 365 -10.50 9.92 -16.66
C LEU A 365 -11.12 10.38 -17.99
N SER A 366 -11.59 11.62 -18.06
CA SER A 366 -12.19 12.18 -19.28
C SER A 366 -11.20 12.34 -20.44
N THR A 367 -9.90 12.45 -20.15
CA THR A 367 -8.85 12.48 -21.18
C THR A 367 -8.73 11.12 -21.88
N LEU A 368 -8.96 10.03 -21.16
CA LEU A 368 -8.93 8.67 -21.72
C LEU A 368 -10.26 8.31 -22.41
N LEU A 369 -11.38 8.65 -21.77
CA LEU A 369 -12.69 8.10 -22.12
C LEU A 369 -13.64 9.11 -22.78
N GLY A 370 -13.21 10.35 -22.98
CA GLY A 370 -14.07 11.44 -23.43
C GLY A 370 -15.13 11.83 -22.40
N THR A 371 -16.18 12.52 -22.87
CA THR A 371 -17.25 13.05 -22.00
C THR A 371 -18.34 12.01 -21.66
N SER A 372 -18.39 10.89 -22.38
CA SER A 372 -19.39 9.83 -22.17
C SER A 372 -18.91 8.72 -21.23
N GLY A 373 -17.60 8.59 -20.99
CA GLY A 373 -17.05 7.43 -20.28
C GLY A 373 -17.14 6.11 -21.07
N ARG A 374 -17.42 6.20 -22.38
CA ARG A 374 -17.75 5.08 -23.26
C ARG A 374 -16.75 5.04 -24.41
N LYS A 375 -16.02 3.93 -24.55
CA LYS A 375 -15.00 3.72 -25.57
C LYS A 375 -14.90 2.24 -25.95
N ALA A 376 -14.46 1.97 -27.19
CA ALA A 376 -13.98 0.64 -27.58
C ALA A 376 -12.70 0.31 -26.81
N MET A 377 -12.38 -0.98 -26.68
CA MET A 377 -11.16 -1.43 -26.04
C MET A 377 -10.45 -2.44 -26.94
N SER A 378 -9.12 -2.37 -26.98
CA SER A 378 -8.29 -3.38 -27.62
C SER A 378 -7.13 -3.76 -26.72
N PHE A 379 -6.83 -5.06 -26.70
CA PHE A 379 -5.58 -5.62 -26.22
C PHE A 379 -4.70 -5.88 -27.44
N MET A 380 -3.44 -5.47 -27.38
CA MET A 380 -2.48 -5.60 -28.47
C MET A 380 -1.16 -6.14 -27.93
N PHE A 381 -0.63 -7.17 -28.57
CA PHE A 381 0.67 -7.71 -28.20
C PHE A 381 1.76 -7.10 -29.09
N TYR A 382 2.71 -6.41 -28.47
CA TYR A 382 3.86 -5.80 -29.14
C TYR A 382 5.14 -6.51 -28.72
N ASN A 383 6.04 -6.75 -29.67
CA ASN A 383 7.44 -6.99 -29.35
C ASN A 383 8.27 -5.75 -29.70
N ASP A 384 8.27 -4.76 -28.83
CA ASP A 384 9.12 -3.58 -28.96
C ASP A 384 10.52 -3.77 -28.33
N SER A 385 10.93 -5.01 -28.10
CA SER A 385 12.21 -5.34 -27.49
C SER A 385 13.27 -5.77 -28.52
N SER A 386 14.53 -5.80 -28.07
CA SER A 386 15.66 -6.37 -28.81
C SER A 386 15.73 -7.90 -28.81
N THR A 387 14.76 -8.59 -28.21
CA THR A 387 14.72 -10.06 -28.12
C THR A 387 13.48 -10.59 -28.85
N PRO A 388 13.61 -11.57 -29.76
CA PRO A 388 12.45 -12.15 -30.41
C PRO A 388 11.59 -12.97 -29.43
N ILE A 389 10.32 -13.14 -29.75
CA ILE A 389 9.43 -14.04 -29.01
C ILE A 389 9.28 -15.32 -29.81
N ALA A 390 9.84 -16.41 -29.28
CA ALA A 390 9.74 -17.71 -29.92
C ALA A 390 8.29 -18.21 -29.94
N LYS A 391 7.59 -18.07 -28.81
CA LYS A 391 6.22 -18.55 -28.62
C LYS A 391 5.51 -17.76 -27.53
N PHE A 392 4.22 -17.51 -27.75
CA PHE A 392 3.30 -16.97 -26.76
C PHE A 392 1.99 -17.75 -26.84
N ASP A 393 1.47 -18.18 -25.69
CA ASP A 393 0.18 -18.87 -25.59
C ASP A 393 -0.47 -18.48 -24.27
N ALA A 394 -1.43 -17.56 -24.35
CA ALA A 394 -2.19 -17.09 -23.21
C ALA A 394 -3.67 -16.92 -23.56
N ALA A 395 -4.55 -17.10 -22.58
CA ALA A 395 -5.97 -16.80 -22.67
C ALA A 395 -6.34 -15.61 -21.81
N VAL A 396 -7.26 -14.77 -22.28
CA VAL A 396 -7.83 -13.63 -21.56
C VAL A 396 -9.35 -13.76 -21.50
N ASP A 397 -9.91 -13.40 -20.34
CA ASP A 397 -11.35 -13.45 -20.08
C ASP A 397 -11.80 -12.42 -19.03
N ASN A 398 -13.12 -12.24 -18.86
CA ASN A 398 -13.80 -11.45 -17.83
C ASN A 398 -13.25 -10.02 -17.67
N ILE A 399 -13.11 -9.31 -18.78
CA ILE A 399 -12.63 -7.94 -18.80
C ILE A 399 -13.68 -7.04 -18.15
N ARG A 400 -13.27 -6.26 -17.16
CA ARG A 400 -14.15 -5.45 -16.32
C ARG A 400 -13.50 -4.15 -15.89
N ILE A 401 -14.31 -3.11 -15.70
CA ILE A 401 -13.89 -1.82 -15.17
C ILE A 401 -14.58 -1.62 -13.82
N VAL A 402 -13.79 -1.51 -12.75
CA VAL A 402 -14.31 -1.46 -11.38
C VAL A 402 -13.68 -0.33 -10.59
N LYS A 403 -14.44 0.19 -9.62
CA LYS A 403 -13.95 1.13 -8.62
C LYS A 403 -13.11 0.36 -7.59
N ILE A 404 -11.94 0.89 -7.23
CA ILE A 404 -10.94 0.25 -6.38
C ILE A 404 -10.53 1.09 -5.16
N LYS A 405 -11.04 2.32 -5.03
CA LYS A 405 -10.84 3.21 -3.87
C LYS A 405 -12.09 4.02 -3.55
#